data_AF-A0A662A3M9-F1
#
_entry.id   AF-A0A662A3M9-F1
#
_cell.length_a   1.000
_cell.length_b   1.000
_cell.length_c   1.000
_cell.angle_alpha   90.00
_cell.angle_beta   90.00
_cell.angle_gamma   90.00
#
_symmetry.space_group_name_H-M   'P 1'
#
loop_
_entity.id
_entity.type
_entity.pdbx_description
1 polymer ?
#
loop_
_entity_poly.entity_id
_entity_poly.type
_entity_poly.pdbx_seq_one_letter_code
_entity_poly.pdbx_strand_id
1 'polypeptide(L)'
;MKTKKEIIENWLPRYTGDKIDDIGKHILLTNFQGYLDQFCAIGNTKVVDRKVAMPSATFNGITMINFGMGSANAATVMDLLSAASPKAVLFLGKCGGLKKKNE
;
A
#
# COMPACT_ATOMS: atom_id res chain seq x y z
N MET A 1 25.14 -9.31 -11.10
CA MET A 1 24.37 -8.92 -9.90
C MET A 1 23.04 -8.37 -10.36
N LYS A 2 21.93 -8.72 -9.69
CA LYS A 2 20.63 -8.08 -9.99
C LYS A 2 20.64 -6.64 -9.48
N THR A 3 20.17 -5.70 -10.29
CA THR A 3 20.07 -4.29 -9.88
C THR A 3 18.89 -4.07 -8.94
N LYS A 4 18.90 -3.00 -8.12
CA LYS A 4 17.75 -2.64 -7.28
C LYS A 4 16.47 -2.55 -8.11
N LYS A 5 16.56 -1.94 -9.28
CA LYS A 5 15.47 -1.77 -10.25
C LYS A 5 14.84 -3.11 -10.64
N GLU A 6 15.65 -4.08 -11.06
CA GLU A 6 15.16 -5.42 -11.42
C GLU A 6 14.47 -6.14 -10.26
N ILE A 7 14.96 -5.94 -9.03
CA ILE A 7 14.37 -6.54 -7.83
C ILE A 7 12.99 -5.93 -7.58
N ILE A 8 12.89 -4.61 -7.49
CA ILE A 8 11.63 -3.95 -7.15
C ILE A 8 10.56 -4.13 -8.23
N GLU A 9 10.94 -4.12 -9.51
CA GLU A 9 10.02 -4.35 -10.64
C GLU A 9 9.47 -5.79 -10.64
N ASN A 10 10.25 -6.76 -10.19
CA ASN A 10 9.82 -8.15 -10.10
C ASN A 10 8.97 -8.41 -8.84
N TRP A 11 9.30 -7.77 -7.72
CA TRP A 11 8.71 -8.08 -6.41
C TRP A 11 7.44 -7.29 -6.12
N LEU A 12 7.30 -6.04 -6.58
CA LEU A 12 6.11 -5.23 -6.32
C LEU A 12 4.82 -5.96 -6.76
N PRO A 13 4.72 -6.49 -8.00
CA PRO A 13 3.53 -7.22 -8.43
C PRO A 13 3.25 -8.51 -7.64
N ARG A 14 4.28 -9.14 -7.08
CA ARG A 14 4.11 -10.36 -6.27
C ARG A 14 3.54 -10.06 -4.88
N TYR A 15 3.86 -8.89 -4.35
CA TYR A 15 3.39 -8.46 -3.04
C TYR A 15 1.98 -7.87 -3.10
N THR A 16 1.66 -7.15 -4.17
CA THR A 16 0.37 -6.44 -4.32
C THR A 16 -0.66 -7.18 -5.18
N GLY A 17 -0.20 -8.06 -6.07
CA GLY A 17 -1.05 -8.66 -7.11
C GLY A 17 -1.29 -7.72 -8.31
N ASP A 18 -0.94 -6.44 -8.19
CA ASP A 18 -1.09 -5.43 -9.24
C ASP A 18 0.10 -5.40 -10.19
N LYS A 19 -0.14 -5.15 -11.47
CA LYS A 19 0.95 -4.76 -12.39
C LYS A 19 1.42 -3.36 -12.03
N ILE A 20 2.69 -3.06 -12.32
CA ILE A 20 3.29 -1.75 -12.01
C ILE A 20 2.50 -0.61 -12.69
N ASP A 21 2.03 -0.84 -13.91
CA ASP A 21 1.29 0.17 -14.69
C ASP A 21 -0.14 0.41 -14.16
N ASP A 22 -0.69 -0.53 -13.40
CA ASP A 22 -2.03 -0.44 -12.80
C ASP A 22 -1.99 0.28 -11.43
N ILE A 23 -0.79 0.56 -10.91
CA ILE A 23 -0.60 1.31 -9.67
C ILE A 23 -0.71 2.81 -9.95
N GLY A 24 -1.67 3.44 -9.28
CA GLY A 24 -1.92 4.87 -9.31
C GLY A 24 -0.72 5.69 -8.83
N LYS A 25 -0.68 6.97 -9.22
CA LYS A 25 0.42 7.87 -8.87
C LYS A 25 0.33 8.42 -7.44
N HIS A 26 -0.80 8.25 -6.77
CA HIS A 26 -1.00 8.64 -5.38
C HIS A 26 -1.30 7.39 -4.55
N ILE A 27 -0.54 7.18 -3.49
CA ILE A 27 -0.62 5.95 -2.69
C ILE A 27 -1.20 6.25 -1.31
N LEU A 28 -2.19 5.45 -0.92
CA LEU A 28 -2.65 5.33 0.46
C LEU A 28 -2.13 4.02 1.04
N LEU A 29 -1.26 4.09 2.04
CA LEU A 29 -0.86 2.94 2.82
C LEU A 29 -1.81 2.75 4.00
N THR A 30 -2.08 1.52 4.35
CA THR A 30 -2.76 1.17 5.61
C THR A 30 -2.21 -0.14 6.17
N ASN A 31 -2.46 -0.38 7.45
CA ASN A 31 -2.22 -1.65 8.12
C ASN A 31 -3.51 -2.28 8.66
N PHE A 32 -4.68 -1.77 8.21
CA PHE A 32 -5.99 -2.23 8.63
C PHE A 32 -6.82 -2.68 7.43
N GLN A 33 -7.30 -3.94 7.46
CA GLN A 33 -8.11 -4.49 6.38
C GLN A 33 -9.42 -3.71 6.15
N GLY A 34 -10.03 -3.20 7.22
CA GLY A 34 -11.26 -2.42 7.12
C GLY A 34 -11.14 -1.15 6.27
N TYR A 35 -9.97 -0.49 6.25
CA TYR A 35 -9.74 0.67 5.38
C TYR A 35 -9.75 0.26 3.91
N LEU A 36 -9.12 -0.88 3.57
CA LEU A 36 -9.10 -1.39 2.21
C LEU A 36 -10.50 -1.79 1.72
N ASP A 37 -11.30 -2.43 2.59
CA ASP A 37 -12.67 -2.80 2.26
C ASP A 37 -13.56 -1.55 2.08
N GLN A 38 -13.42 -0.53 2.93
CA GLN A 38 -14.12 0.76 2.78
C GLN A 38 -13.70 1.50 1.52
N PHE A 39 -12.39 1.51 1.21
CA PHE A 39 -11.88 2.11 -0.02
C PHE A 39 -12.49 1.44 -1.26
N CYS A 40 -12.59 0.11 -1.26
CA CYS A 40 -13.26 -0.64 -2.33
C CYS A 40 -14.75 -0.26 -2.45
N ALA A 41 -15.46 -0.16 -1.33
CA ALA A 41 -16.86 0.24 -1.32
C ALA A 41 -17.09 1.67 -1.84
N ILE A 42 -16.26 2.63 -1.41
CA ILE A 42 -16.33 4.03 -1.85
C ILE A 42 -16.02 4.15 -3.35
N GLY A 43 -14.99 3.45 -3.81
CA GLY A 43 -14.53 3.53 -5.20
C GLY A 43 -15.27 2.62 -6.17
N ASN A 44 -16.25 1.84 -5.71
CA ASN A 44 -16.84 0.73 -6.47
C ASN A 44 -15.76 -0.12 -7.19
N THR A 45 -14.68 -0.41 -6.47
CA THR A 45 -13.54 -1.18 -6.95
C THR A 45 -13.38 -2.45 -6.11
N LYS A 46 -12.43 -3.30 -6.48
CA LYS A 46 -12.19 -4.58 -5.82
C LYS A 46 -10.71 -4.78 -5.59
N VAL A 47 -10.39 -5.48 -4.50
CA VAL A 47 -9.03 -5.93 -4.23
C VAL A 47 -8.58 -6.87 -5.33
N VAL A 48 -7.38 -6.66 -5.84
CA VAL A 48 -6.84 -7.34 -7.03
C VAL A 48 -6.58 -8.81 -6.72
N ASP A 49 -5.83 -9.07 -5.64
CA ASP A 49 -5.66 -10.39 -5.05
C ASP A 49 -5.64 -10.26 -3.53
N ARG A 50 -6.47 -11.05 -2.83
CA ARG A 50 -6.50 -11.08 -1.35
C ARG A 50 -5.53 -12.08 -0.74
N LYS A 51 -4.91 -12.94 -1.55
CA LYS A 51 -3.98 -14.00 -1.10
C LYS A 51 -2.53 -13.54 -1.01
N VAL A 52 -2.21 -12.40 -1.62
CA VAL A 52 -0.87 -11.79 -1.56
C VAL A 52 -0.62 -11.14 -0.20
N ALA A 53 0.65 -10.89 0.10
CA ALA A 53 1.07 -10.35 1.39
C ALA A 53 0.64 -8.90 1.63
N MET A 54 0.49 -8.10 0.57
CA MET A 54 0.12 -6.68 0.66
C MET A 54 -1.03 -6.32 -0.30
N PRO A 55 -2.26 -6.82 -0.04
CA PRO A 55 -3.38 -6.63 -0.96
C PRO A 55 -3.64 -5.16 -1.29
N SER A 56 -3.94 -4.90 -2.56
CA SER A 56 -4.18 -3.55 -3.07
C SER A 56 -5.48 -3.43 -3.86
N ALA A 57 -5.93 -2.20 -3.97
CA ALA A 57 -7.02 -1.80 -4.86
C ALA A 57 -6.73 -0.40 -5.41
N THR A 58 -7.12 -0.16 -6.65
CA THR A 58 -6.96 1.15 -7.31
C THR A 58 -8.31 1.72 -7.69
N PHE A 59 -8.50 3.01 -7.42
CA PHE A 59 -9.66 3.81 -7.83
C PHE A 59 -9.24 5.26 -8.07
N ASN A 60 -9.68 5.83 -9.20
CA ASN A 60 -9.47 7.23 -9.56
C ASN A 60 -8.00 7.72 -9.46
N GLY A 61 -7.05 6.90 -9.91
CA GLY A 61 -5.61 7.21 -9.88
C GLY A 61 -4.97 7.16 -8.48
N ILE A 62 -5.72 6.68 -7.46
CA ILE A 62 -5.25 6.42 -6.10
C ILE A 62 -5.20 4.91 -5.90
N THR A 63 -4.07 4.40 -5.40
CA THR A 63 -3.94 3.00 -5.00
C THR A 63 -3.84 2.91 -3.48
N MET A 64 -4.75 2.13 -2.88
CA MET A 64 -4.62 1.74 -1.48
C MET A 64 -3.90 0.41 -1.37
N ILE A 65 -2.88 0.33 -0.51
CA ILE A 65 -2.12 -0.89 -0.23
C ILE A 65 -2.19 -1.17 1.27
N ASN A 66 -2.73 -2.34 1.63
CA ASN A 66 -2.63 -2.84 3.00
C ASN A 66 -1.29 -3.58 3.16
N PHE A 67 -0.28 -2.92 3.75
CA PHE A 67 1.05 -3.53 3.91
C PHE A 67 1.18 -4.42 5.16
N GLY A 68 0.11 -4.54 5.96
CA GLY A 68 0.12 -5.26 7.22
C GLY A 68 0.86 -4.52 8.34
N MET A 69 1.24 -5.25 9.39
CA MET A 69 1.88 -4.66 10.59
C MET A 69 3.40 -4.87 10.58
N GLY A 70 4.11 -3.99 11.30
CA GLY A 70 5.55 -4.11 11.55
C GLY A 70 6.43 -3.18 10.71
N SER A 71 7.53 -2.73 11.31
CA SER A 71 8.50 -1.82 10.67
C SER A 71 9.20 -2.45 9.45
N ALA A 72 9.41 -3.77 9.46
CA ALA A 72 9.96 -4.50 8.32
C ALA A 72 9.09 -4.34 7.07
N ASN A 73 7.78 -4.57 7.20
CA ASN A 73 6.83 -4.40 6.10
C ASN A 73 6.73 -2.95 5.63
N ALA A 74 6.79 -1.99 6.56
CA ALA A 74 6.83 -0.56 6.23
C ALA A 74 8.06 -0.19 5.39
N ALA A 75 9.25 -0.72 5.72
CA ALA A 75 10.44 -0.53 4.89
C ALA A 75 10.30 -1.22 3.53
N THR A 76 9.82 -2.48 3.52
CA THR A 76 9.63 -3.26 2.29
C THR A 76 8.70 -2.57 1.31
N VAL A 77 7.52 -2.11 1.74
CA VAL A 77 6.56 -1.48 0.82
C VAL A 77 7.11 -0.18 0.22
N MET A 78 7.87 0.60 0.98
CA MET A 78 8.51 1.83 0.48
C MET A 78 9.60 1.54 -0.55
N ASP A 79 10.41 0.50 -0.34
CA ASP A 79 11.40 0.07 -1.34
C ASP A 79 10.72 -0.42 -2.63
N LEU A 80 9.68 -1.24 -2.50
CA LEU A 80 8.94 -1.77 -3.65
C LEU A 80 8.24 -0.67 -4.46
N LEU A 81 7.58 0.29 -3.79
CA LEU A 81 6.89 1.41 -4.42
C LEU A 81 7.81 2.30 -5.28
N SER A 82 9.12 2.25 -5.06
CA SER A 82 10.08 2.94 -5.93
C SER A 82 9.96 2.50 -7.41
N ALA A 83 9.45 1.28 -7.68
CA ALA A 83 9.22 0.80 -9.04
C ALA A 83 8.09 1.56 -9.76
N ALA A 84 7.05 1.99 -9.03
CA ALA A 84 5.91 2.72 -9.58
C ALA A 84 6.14 4.24 -9.69
N SER A 85 7.19 4.74 -9.02
CA SER A 85 7.56 6.16 -8.94
C SER A 85 6.34 7.05 -8.58
N PRO A 86 5.73 6.85 -7.39
CA PRO A 86 4.56 7.61 -6.97
C PRO A 86 4.91 9.08 -6.75
N LYS A 87 3.92 9.96 -6.97
CA LYS A 87 4.04 11.40 -6.68
C LYS A 87 3.85 11.72 -5.20
N ALA A 88 3.05 10.92 -4.50
CA ALA A 88 2.81 11.07 -3.07
C ALA A 88 2.44 9.72 -2.43
N VAL A 89 2.81 9.58 -1.16
CA VAL A 89 2.45 8.44 -0.31
C VAL A 89 1.96 8.96 1.04
N LEU A 90 0.79 8.52 1.47
CA LEU A 90 0.22 8.86 2.78
C LEU A 90 -0.14 7.58 3.54
N PHE A 91 0.22 7.51 4.81
CA PHE A 91 -0.09 6.36 5.68
C PHE A 91 -1.29 6.65 6.59
N LEU A 92 -2.35 5.86 6.43
CA LEU A 92 -3.55 5.84 7.27
C LEU A 92 -3.42 4.71 8.30
N GLY A 93 -3.02 5.08 9.51
CA GLY A 93 -2.82 4.16 10.63
C GLY A 93 -3.40 4.69 11.93
N LYS A 94 -2.94 4.12 13.05
CA LYS A 94 -3.27 4.57 14.41
C LYS A 94 -2.01 4.90 15.20
N CYS A 95 -2.15 5.74 16.22
CA CYS A 95 -1.11 6.01 17.20
C CYS A 95 -1.69 5.95 18.62
N GLY A 96 -0.84 5.66 19.60
CA GLY A 96 -1.19 5.78 21.01
C GLY A 96 -1.09 7.23 21.46
N GLY A 97 -2.15 7.76 22.09
CA GLY A 97 -2.13 9.09 22.68
C GLY A 97 -1.36 9.10 23.99
N LEU A 98 -0.25 9.84 24.06
CA LEU A 98 0.54 9.98 25.29
C LEU A 98 0.13 11.18 26.16
N LYS A 99 -0.50 12.19 25.55
CA LYS A 99 -0.93 13.40 26.28
C LYS A 99 -2.36 13.23 26.78
N LYS A 100 -2.58 13.48 28.08
CA LYS A 100 -3.92 13.71 28.61
C LYS A 100 -4.42 15.04 28.04
N LYS A 101 -5.34 14.99 27.07
CA LYS A 101 -5.99 16.20 26.54
C LYS A 101 -7.25 16.60 27.31
N ASN A 102 -7.78 15.72 28.16
CA ASN A 102 -8.99 15.93 28.96
C ASN A 102 -8.79 15.45 30.41
N GLU A 103 -7.94 16.14 31.18
CA GLU A 103 -8.15 16.28 32.63
C GLU A 103 -8.56 17.73 32.90
#